data_AF-A0A843YUE1-F1
#
_entry.id   AF-A0A843YUE1-F1
#
_cell.length_a   1.000
_cell.length_b   1.000
_cell.length_c   1.000
_cell.angle_alpha   90.00
_cell.angle_beta   90.00
_cell.angle_gamma   90.00
#
_symmetry.space_group_name_H-M   'P 1'
#
loop_
_entity.id
_entity.type
_entity.pdbx_description
1 polymer ?
#
loop_
_entity_poly.entity_id
_entity_poly.type
_entity_poly.pdbx_seq_one_letter_code
_entity_poly.pdbx_strand_id
1 'polypeptide(L)'
;MGWSFRRTIKIVPGVRINLSKSGISTSIGGKGLTYNTRGRLTTSIPGTGIRHTQNLNARRTARPIRSAVSASQHIDSASTDRLSKREQVTRDFVTQVQNRTTKALRQYFISHGAYVVAENLADAVTLEDHQEFLGSLTREFEVTTKAIKLAVDIGTISLVEKEKAMIALYEIERKCEDHQGDRSELDEAATSLWNKVLAWPISPSFFWPFLLSLLGCLFLLMGNFTFGPTLIVGSALYGIYKLKSFEKKKVSVLAEITEANTKFDSLVTNEISPRPVVPNSKDTVHIKALMLAGITVVLALIVVVYRPQDIGRAALISSENSNPVDKNVRDDNKPTLQISASVPVKSSTPHRSQIDFKWLIGKYPSDVVNDRRFRAAFNDVSPNEWRKIADRLAVTNADGIQSKDGYYFGDGCKAHFCDSDNAAFAINEATGKGDVIYKESSDFTSNKMVANGFVWSDTPIASTPLVAWANSNGMKISTAEAIGSDSTPHPTLQTSFDCTKARSDAERLICGDRELAADDLELASVFAKAKAAVTDQVSFKERTRKAWNYRERNCHNRDCIVSWYASQKATLRQIVETGSN
;
A
#
# COMPACT_ATOMS: atom_id res chain seq x y z
N MET A 1 -2.15 -10.02 -23.48
CA MET A 1 -1.35 -10.49 -24.63
C MET A 1 -1.89 -9.84 -25.89
N GLY A 2 -1.20 -8.84 -26.45
CA GLY A 2 -1.70 -8.05 -27.59
C GLY A 2 -1.27 -8.63 -28.93
N TRP A 3 -2.22 -8.75 -29.87
CA TRP A 3 -1.96 -9.12 -31.26
C TRP A 3 -1.06 -8.07 -31.93
N SER A 4 -0.08 -8.55 -32.70
CA SER A 4 0.81 -7.68 -33.47
C SER A 4 0.26 -7.50 -34.89
N PHE A 5 -0.07 -6.27 -35.29
CA PHE A 5 -0.34 -5.98 -36.70
C PHE A 5 0.98 -5.79 -37.43
N ARG A 6 1.32 -6.77 -38.26
CA ARG A 6 2.41 -6.70 -39.21
C ARG A 6 1.88 -7.07 -40.58
N ARG A 7 1.79 -6.10 -41.50
CA ARG A 7 1.43 -6.36 -42.89
C ARG A 7 2.61 -6.06 -43.78
N THR A 8 2.98 -7.01 -44.63
CA THR A 8 4.04 -6.83 -45.62
C THR A 8 3.40 -6.83 -47.00
N ILE A 9 3.53 -5.72 -47.71
CA ILE A 9 3.01 -5.56 -49.08
C ILE A 9 4.20 -5.69 -50.03
N LYS A 10 4.16 -6.68 -50.92
CA LYS A 10 5.16 -6.85 -51.98
C LYS A 10 4.72 -6.02 -53.17
N ILE A 11 5.53 -5.05 -53.57
CA ILE A 11 5.22 -4.18 -54.71
C ILE A 11 5.80 -4.78 -55.99
N VAL A 12 7.08 -5.15 -55.94
CA VAL A 12 7.82 -5.79 -57.05
C VAL A 12 8.78 -6.85 -56.50
N PRO A 13 9.29 -7.79 -57.31
CA PRO A 13 10.34 -8.70 -56.89
C PRO A 13 11.54 -7.95 -56.28
N GLY A 14 11.85 -8.21 -55.01
CA GLY A 14 12.97 -7.58 -54.29
C GLY A 14 12.63 -6.33 -53.48
N VAL A 15 11.41 -5.79 -53.54
CA VAL A 15 11.00 -4.62 -52.74
C VAL A 15 9.70 -4.90 -51.99
N ARG A 16 9.73 -4.73 -50.67
CA ARG A 16 8.56 -4.93 -49.80
C ARG A 16 8.40 -3.76 -48.83
N ILE A 17 7.16 -3.33 -48.64
CA ILE A 17 6.79 -2.36 -47.61
C ILE A 17 6.26 -3.12 -46.40
N ASN A 18 6.86 -2.89 -45.24
CA ASN A 18 6.44 -3.45 -43.96
C ASN A 18 5.73 -2.37 -43.17
N LEU A 19 4.45 -2.59 -42.90
CA LEU A 19 3.60 -1.78 -42.06
C LEU A 19 3.56 -2.43 -40.66
N SER A 20 3.94 -1.68 -39.64
CA SER A 20 3.93 -2.11 -38.24
C SER A 20 3.49 -0.98 -37.32
N LYS A 21 3.22 -1.29 -36.05
CA LYS A 21 2.86 -0.30 -35.00
C LYS A 21 3.86 0.87 -34.87
N SER A 22 5.14 0.63 -35.17
CA SER A 22 6.22 1.64 -35.16
C SER A 22 6.38 2.43 -36.46
N GLY A 23 5.45 2.31 -37.41
CA GLY A 23 5.42 3.04 -38.70
C GLY A 23 5.73 2.17 -39.92
N ILE A 24 6.01 2.83 -41.05
CA ILE A 24 6.29 2.20 -42.35
C ILE A 24 7.80 1.97 -42.51
N SER A 25 8.21 0.78 -42.96
CA SER A 25 9.61 0.51 -43.34
C SER A 25 9.70 -0.26 -44.65
N THR A 26 10.59 0.15 -45.52
CA THR A 26 10.87 -0.51 -46.79
C THR A 26 12.02 -1.49 -46.60
N SER A 27 11.87 -2.72 -47.10
CA SER A 27 12.99 -3.64 -47.27
C SER A 27 13.29 -3.83 -48.74
N ILE A 28 14.55 -3.60 -49.09
CA ILE A 28 15.10 -3.67 -50.44
C ILE A 28 16.12 -4.81 -50.43
N GLY A 29 15.93 -5.80 -51.30
CA GLY A 29 16.85 -6.92 -51.48
C GLY A 29 16.18 -8.27 -51.75
N GLY A 30 16.97 -9.20 -52.29
CA GLY A 30 16.56 -10.52 -52.76
C GLY A 30 17.28 -11.66 -52.04
N LYS A 31 17.37 -12.83 -52.69
CA LYS A 31 18.10 -13.99 -52.17
C LYS A 31 19.58 -13.60 -51.97
N GLY A 32 20.00 -13.54 -50.71
CA GLY A 32 21.39 -13.37 -50.31
C GLY A 32 21.75 -12.03 -49.65
N LEU A 33 20.99 -10.97 -49.92
CA LEU A 33 21.19 -9.67 -49.26
C LEU A 33 19.86 -8.93 -49.14
N THR A 34 19.52 -8.51 -47.93
CA THR A 34 18.34 -7.69 -47.67
C THR A 34 18.63 -6.57 -46.70
N TYR A 35 18.30 -5.35 -47.09
CA TYR A 35 18.43 -4.14 -46.30
C TYR A 35 17.06 -3.56 -45.96
N ASN A 36 16.84 -3.19 -44.70
CA ASN A 36 15.64 -2.49 -44.24
C ASN A 36 15.99 -1.04 -43.88
N THR A 37 15.14 -0.09 -44.26
CA THR A 37 15.34 1.34 -44.00
C THR A 37 15.43 1.71 -42.51
N ARG A 38 15.03 0.82 -41.59
CA ARG A 38 15.26 0.95 -40.15
C ARG A 38 16.64 0.48 -39.67
N GLY A 39 17.55 0.19 -40.60
CA GLY A 39 18.94 -0.16 -40.31
C GLY A 39 19.19 -1.66 -40.09
N ARG A 40 18.24 -2.55 -40.41
CA ARG A 40 18.45 -4.01 -40.32
C ARG A 40 19.02 -4.54 -41.63
N LEU A 41 20.24 -5.05 -41.58
CA LEU A 41 20.94 -5.70 -42.69
C LEU A 41 20.97 -7.22 -42.46
N THR A 42 20.53 -7.99 -43.45
CA THR A 42 20.61 -9.46 -43.43
C THR A 42 21.37 -9.94 -44.66
N THR A 43 22.47 -10.65 -44.44
CA THR A 43 23.24 -11.35 -45.48
C THR A 43 22.97 -12.85 -45.37
N SER A 44 22.85 -13.55 -46.48
CA SER A 44 22.72 -15.01 -46.48
C SER A 44 23.34 -15.63 -47.72
N ILE A 45 23.75 -16.89 -47.61
CA ILE A 45 24.23 -17.66 -48.77
C ILE A 45 23.07 -18.54 -49.24
N PRO A 46 22.57 -18.38 -50.48
CA PRO A 46 21.44 -19.18 -50.98
C PRO A 46 21.78 -20.67 -51.00
N GLY A 47 20.87 -21.52 -50.50
CA GLY A 47 21.02 -22.98 -50.53
C GLY A 47 21.82 -23.60 -49.38
N THR A 48 22.56 -22.80 -48.58
CA THR A 48 23.37 -23.32 -47.46
C THR A 48 22.73 -23.15 -46.08
N GLY A 49 21.62 -22.41 -45.99
CA GLY A 49 20.94 -22.12 -44.71
C GLY A 49 21.67 -21.10 -43.83
N ILE A 50 22.85 -20.63 -44.23
CA ILE A 50 23.68 -19.69 -43.47
C ILE A 50 23.14 -18.27 -43.68
N ARG A 51 22.74 -17.61 -42.58
CA ARG A 51 22.30 -16.22 -42.56
C ARG A 51 22.93 -15.45 -41.40
N HIS A 52 23.30 -14.20 -41.64
CA HIS A 52 23.80 -13.28 -40.64
C HIS A 52 22.96 -12.01 -40.66
N THR A 53 22.60 -11.46 -39.49
CA THR A 53 21.76 -10.25 -39.38
C THR A 53 22.39 -9.28 -38.41
N GLN A 54 22.54 -8.03 -38.83
CA GLN A 54 23.09 -6.93 -38.03
C GLN A 54 22.15 -5.72 -38.08
N ASN A 55 21.97 -5.06 -36.93
CA ASN A 55 21.24 -3.79 -36.83
C ASN A 55 22.25 -2.63 -36.75
N LEU A 56 22.31 -1.81 -37.79
CA LEU A 56 23.26 -0.72 -37.96
C LEU A 56 22.96 0.50 -37.07
N ASN A 57 21.73 0.61 -36.54
CA ASN A 57 21.28 1.76 -35.73
C ASN A 57 21.26 1.48 -34.20
N ALA A 58 21.85 0.38 -33.73
CA ALA A 58 21.91 0.10 -32.30
C ALA A 58 23.03 0.92 -31.63
N ARG A 59 22.71 2.13 -31.13
CA ARG A 59 23.56 2.78 -30.12
C ARG A 59 23.64 1.86 -28.90
N ARG A 60 24.84 1.38 -28.60
CA ARG A 60 25.17 0.61 -27.39
C ARG A 60 25.28 1.58 -26.21
N THR A 61 24.19 1.82 -25.48
CA THR A 61 24.24 2.40 -24.12
C THR A 61 23.15 1.80 -23.21
N ALA A 62 23.52 1.56 -21.96
CA ALA A 62 22.71 1.31 -20.73
C ALA A 62 21.65 0.19 -20.66
N ARG A 63 21.26 -0.48 -21.76
CA ARG A 63 20.24 -1.55 -21.71
C ARG A 63 20.53 -2.77 -20.79
N PRO A 64 21.76 -3.31 -20.70
CA PRO A 64 21.97 -4.52 -19.88
C PRO A 64 21.79 -4.23 -18.39
N ILE A 65 22.29 -3.09 -17.90
CA ILE A 65 22.28 -2.73 -16.47
C ILE A 65 20.85 -2.45 -16.00
N ARG A 66 20.07 -1.64 -16.74
CA ARG A 66 18.67 -1.38 -16.38
C ARG A 66 17.83 -2.66 -16.40
N SER A 67 18.06 -3.55 -17.37
CA SER A 67 17.35 -4.83 -17.43
C SER A 67 17.75 -5.79 -16.31
N ALA A 68 19.00 -5.74 -15.85
CA ALA A 68 19.49 -6.52 -14.71
C ALA A 68 18.85 -6.03 -13.41
N VAL A 69 18.80 -4.71 -13.20
CA VAL A 69 18.19 -4.10 -12.01
C VAL A 69 16.68 -4.29 -11.99
N SER A 70 15.97 -4.09 -13.11
CA SER A 70 14.51 -4.30 -13.17
C SER A 70 14.12 -5.78 -13.08
N ALA A 71 14.91 -6.70 -13.66
CA ALA A 71 14.71 -8.14 -13.46
C ALA A 71 14.98 -8.57 -12.00
N SER A 72 15.80 -7.81 -11.27
CA SER A 72 16.09 -8.03 -9.85
C SER A 72 14.93 -7.64 -8.92
N GLN A 73 13.96 -6.85 -9.38
CA GLN A 73 12.87 -6.33 -8.56
C GLN A 73 11.54 -7.08 -8.73
N HIS A 74 11.43 -7.95 -9.74
CA HIS A 74 10.14 -8.48 -10.21
C HIS A 74 10.10 -10.01 -10.26
N ILE A 75 10.45 -10.68 -9.15
CA ILE A 75 10.22 -12.12 -8.99
C ILE A 75 9.09 -12.30 -7.97
N ASP A 76 7.93 -12.72 -8.47
CA ASP A 76 6.77 -13.07 -7.67
C ASP A 76 7.13 -14.18 -6.67
N SER A 77 7.01 -13.88 -5.37
CA SER A 77 7.25 -14.81 -4.25
C SER A 77 6.15 -15.87 -4.08
N ALA A 78 5.12 -15.87 -4.93
CA ALA A 78 3.93 -16.70 -4.79
C ALA A 78 4.00 -18.03 -5.58
N SER A 79 4.97 -18.89 -5.23
CA SER A 79 4.88 -20.32 -5.54
C SER A 79 5.61 -21.13 -4.46
N THR A 80 4.93 -21.37 -3.33
CA THR A 80 5.40 -22.28 -2.28
C THR A 80 4.73 -23.64 -2.39
N ASP A 81 4.95 -24.30 -3.54
CA ASP A 81 5.17 -25.75 -3.47
C ASP A 81 6.44 -25.98 -2.63
N ARG A 82 6.51 -27.07 -1.86
CA ARG A 82 7.64 -27.37 -0.96
C ARG A 82 8.96 -27.39 -1.74
N LEU A 83 9.63 -26.25 -1.81
CA LEU A 83 10.89 -26.09 -2.51
C LEU A 83 11.90 -27.08 -1.95
N SER A 84 12.55 -27.79 -2.85
CA SER A 84 13.65 -28.66 -2.50
C SER A 84 14.74 -27.86 -1.78
N LYS A 85 15.49 -28.51 -0.89
CA LYS A 85 16.64 -27.88 -0.19
C LYS A 85 17.64 -27.24 -1.18
N ARG A 86 17.71 -27.75 -2.41
CA ARG A 86 18.55 -27.22 -3.50
C ARG A 86 17.99 -25.93 -4.10
N GLU A 87 16.68 -25.81 -4.25
CA GLU A 87 16.02 -24.58 -4.72
C GLU A 87 16.09 -23.48 -3.66
N GLN A 88 15.92 -23.82 -2.37
CA GLN A 88 16.08 -22.87 -1.26
C GLN A 88 17.49 -22.27 -1.25
N VAL A 89 18.52 -23.11 -1.29
CA VAL A 89 19.93 -22.67 -1.36
C VAL A 89 20.21 -21.83 -2.62
N THR A 90 19.51 -22.10 -3.72
CA THR A 90 19.64 -21.32 -4.96
C THR A 90 18.98 -19.95 -4.82
N ARG A 91 17.80 -19.87 -4.20
CA ARG A 91 17.13 -18.60 -3.88
C ARG A 91 17.93 -17.76 -2.89
N ASP A 92 18.44 -18.38 -1.83
CA ASP A 92 19.29 -17.70 -0.83
C ASP A 92 20.53 -17.10 -1.48
N PHE A 93 21.15 -17.83 -2.40
CA PHE A 93 22.28 -17.34 -3.20
C PHE A 93 21.89 -16.13 -4.06
N VAL A 94 20.76 -16.18 -4.78
CA VAL A 94 20.29 -15.05 -5.60
C VAL A 94 20.06 -13.82 -4.73
N THR A 95 19.34 -13.97 -3.63
CA THR A 95 19.06 -12.90 -2.67
C THR A 95 20.36 -12.30 -2.10
N GLN A 96 21.34 -13.15 -1.77
CA GLN A 96 22.65 -12.71 -1.29
C GLN A 96 23.38 -11.86 -2.32
N VAL A 97 23.45 -12.31 -3.58
CA VAL A 97 24.12 -11.57 -4.66
C VAL A 97 23.42 -10.24 -4.90
N GLN A 98 22.09 -10.23 -4.97
CA GLN A 98 21.29 -9.02 -5.18
C GLN A 98 21.47 -8.00 -4.05
N ASN A 99 21.35 -8.43 -2.80
CA ASN A 99 21.46 -7.54 -1.64
C ASN A 99 22.85 -6.90 -1.55
N ARG A 100 23.90 -7.69 -1.77
CA ARG A 100 25.28 -7.20 -1.72
C ARG A 100 25.58 -6.23 -2.86
N THR A 101 25.16 -6.57 -4.08
CA THR A 101 25.30 -5.68 -5.25
C THR A 101 24.57 -4.36 -5.03
N THR A 102 23.32 -4.42 -4.57
CA THR A 102 22.48 -3.25 -4.28
C THR A 102 23.12 -2.37 -3.21
N LYS A 103 23.65 -2.98 -2.14
CA LYS A 103 24.33 -2.27 -1.06
C LYS A 103 25.55 -1.50 -1.58
N ALA A 104 26.43 -2.15 -2.35
CA ALA A 104 27.63 -1.54 -2.89
C ALA A 104 27.30 -0.35 -3.81
N LEU A 105 26.36 -0.53 -4.73
CA LEU A 105 25.91 0.54 -5.62
C LEU A 105 25.25 1.69 -4.86
N ARG A 106 24.40 1.40 -3.87
CA ARG A 106 23.77 2.44 -3.05
C ARG A 106 24.80 3.26 -2.31
N GLN A 107 25.79 2.62 -1.69
CA GLN A 107 26.89 3.32 -1.01
C GLN A 107 27.68 4.19 -1.98
N TYR A 108 27.96 3.69 -3.19
CA TYR A 108 28.59 4.48 -4.26
C TYR A 108 27.77 5.74 -4.59
N PHE A 109 26.48 5.62 -4.93
CA PHE A 109 25.65 6.80 -5.29
C PHE A 109 25.53 7.79 -4.13
N ILE A 110 25.33 7.31 -2.91
CA ILE A 110 25.22 8.16 -1.73
C ILE A 110 26.53 8.93 -1.50
N SER A 111 27.69 8.29 -1.66
CA SER A 111 28.99 8.97 -1.54
C SER A 111 29.20 10.08 -2.58
N HIS A 112 28.46 10.07 -3.69
CA HIS A 112 28.45 11.14 -4.70
C HIS A 112 27.36 12.20 -4.48
N GLY A 113 26.62 12.12 -3.37
CA GLY A 113 25.55 13.07 -3.04
C GLY A 113 24.18 12.70 -3.62
N ALA A 114 24.05 11.55 -4.28
CA ALA A 114 22.78 11.07 -4.83
C ALA A 114 22.02 10.23 -3.78
N TYR A 115 20.95 10.78 -3.21
CA TYR A 115 20.13 10.06 -2.23
C TYR A 115 19.18 9.09 -2.93
N VAL A 116 19.37 7.79 -2.65
CA VAL A 116 18.59 6.71 -3.27
C VAL A 116 18.33 5.55 -2.29
N VAL A 117 17.08 5.10 -2.19
CA VAL A 117 16.71 3.83 -1.54
C VAL A 117 16.73 2.67 -2.54
N ALA A 118 16.85 1.44 -2.03
CA ALA A 118 17.03 0.23 -2.84
C ALA A 118 16.00 0.06 -3.98
N GLU A 119 14.74 0.46 -3.73
CA GLU A 119 13.64 0.38 -4.70
C GLU A 119 13.84 1.30 -5.92
N ASN A 120 14.49 2.46 -5.74
CA ASN A 120 14.69 3.44 -6.81
C ASN A 120 16.12 3.40 -7.39
N LEU A 121 16.92 2.39 -7.06
CA LEU A 121 18.29 2.27 -7.54
C LEU A 121 18.37 2.21 -9.08
N ALA A 122 17.34 1.66 -9.72
CA ALA A 122 17.22 1.62 -11.17
C ALA A 122 17.27 3.01 -11.83
N ASP A 123 16.72 4.03 -11.15
CA ASP A 123 16.69 5.39 -11.64
C ASP A 123 18.04 6.09 -11.42
N ALA A 124 18.70 5.84 -10.28
CA ALA A 124 20.05 6.36 -10.01
C ALA A 124 21.08 5.93 -11.06
N VAL A 125 20.98 4.69 -11.52
CA VAL A 125 21.84 4.11 -12.55
C VAL A 125 21.67 4.79 -13.93
N THR A 126 20.61 5.59 -14.12
CA THR A 126 20.40 6.34 -15.38
C THR A 126 21.04 7.72 -15.39
N LEU A 127 21.59 8.19 -14.27
CA LEU A 127 22.27 9.48 -14.19
C LEU A 127 23.51 9.53 -15.08
N GLU A 128 23.64 10.62 -15.84
CA GLU A 128 24.70 10.79 -16.85
C GLU A 128 26.10 10.85 -16.19
N ASP A 129 26.21 11.51 -15.04
CA ASP A 129 27.47 11.73 -14.32
C ASP A 129 28.17 10.43 -13.89
N HIS A 130 27.44 9.33 -13.77
CA HIS A 130 27.97 8.05 -13.30
C HIS A 130 28.18 7.02 -14.42
N GLN A 131 27.84 7.34 -15.68
CA GLN A 131 27.87 6.36 -16.76
C GLN A 131 29.28 5.83 -17.08
N GLU A 132 30.31 6.65 -16.93
CA GLU A 132 31.69 6.24 -17.17
C GLU A 132 32.13 5.14 -16.19
N PHE A 133 31.92 5.36 -14.90
CA PHE A 133 32.20 4.38 -13.86
C PHE A 133 31.34 3.12 -14.02
N LEU A 134 30.02 3.27 -14.20
CA LEU A 134 29.11 2.14 -14.39
C LEU A 134 29.46 1.31 -15.64
N GLY A 135 30.00 1.96 -16.67
CA GLY A 135 30.54 1.30 -17.86
C GLY A 135 31.65 0.31 -17.51
N SER A 136 32.52 0.65 -16.56
CA SER A 136 33.63 -0.20 -16.10
C SER A 136 33.19 -1.48 -15.38
N LEU A 137 31.93 -1.53 -14.92
CA LEU A 137 31.32 -2.66 -14.20
C LEU A 137 30.48 -3.57 -15.11
N THR A 138 30.34 -3.21 -16.39
CA THR A 138 29.40 -3.89 -17.32
C THR A 138 29.66 -5.40 -17.40
N ARG A 139 30.94 -5.80 -17.40
CA ARG A 139 31.35 -7.20 -17.51
C ARG A 139 30.93 -7.99 -16.27
N GLU A 140 31.18 -7.44 -15.10
CA GLU A 140 30.88 -8.04 -13.81
C GLU A 140 29.36 -8.16 -13.62
N PHE A 141 28.60 -7.11 -13.97
CA PHE A 141 27.13 -7.15 -13.98
C PHE A 141 26.57 -8.19 -14.95
N GLU A 142 27.17 -8.37 -16.12
CA GLU A 142 26.73 -9.40 -17.07
C GLU A 142 26.91 -10.81 -16.49
N VAL A 143 28.02 -11.05 -15.78
CA VAL A 143 28.28 -12.34 -15.12
C VAL A 143 27.29 -12.60 -13.98
N THR A 144 27.06 -11.64 -13.09
CA THR A 144 26.11 -11.80 -11.97
C THR A 144 24.67 -11.94 -12.47
N THR A 145 24.27 -11.13 -13.45
CA THR A 145 22.93 -11.20 -14.06
C THR A 145 22.70 -12.54 -14.76
N LYS A 146 23.71 -13.07 -15.46
CA LYS A 146 23.63 -14.39 -16.10
C LYS A 146 23.42 -15.49 -15.06
N ALA A 147 24.13 -15.44 -13.94
CA ALA A 147 23.95 -16.40 -12.86
C ALA A 147 22.55 -16.30 -12.22
N ILE A 148 22.06 -15.09 -11.96
CA ILE A 148 20.71 -14.88 -11.42
C ILE A 148 19.65 -15.41 -12.40
N LYS A 149 19.74 -15.09 -13.69
CA LYS A 149 18.80 -15.60 -14.70
C LYS A 149 18.81 -17.12 -14.77
N LEU A 150 19.99 -17.74 -14.76
CA LEU A 150 20.11 -19.19 -14.77
C LEU A 150 19.46 -19.82 -13.52
N ALA A 151 19.66 -19.22 -12.35
CA ALA A 151 19.07 -19.67 -11.10
C ALA A 151 17.53 -19.55 -11.09
N VAL A 152 16.97 -18.51 -11.70
CA VAL A 152 15.53 -18.27 -11.80
C VAL A 152 14.88 -19.18 -12.86
N ASP A 153 15.51 -19.32 -14.03
CA ASP A 153 14.97 -20.08 -15.16
C ASP A 153 15.01 -21.59 -14.93
N ILE A 154 16.08 -22.10 -14.30
CA ILE A 154 16.34 -23.55 -14.14
C ILE A 154 16.05 -24.02 -12.70
N GLY A 155 15.88 -23.10 -11.74
CA GLY A 155 15.66 -23.40 -10.32
C GLY A 155 16.88 -23.97 -9.58
N THR A 156 17.98 -24.25 -10.29
CA THR A 156 19.25 -24.74 -9.75
C THR A 156 20.43 -24.10 -10.47
N ILE A 157 21.55 -23.91 -9.77
CA ILE A 157 22.78 -23.34 -10.33
C ILE A 157 24.00 -24.14 -9.88
N SER A 158 24.91 -24.38 -10.82
CA SER A 158 26.14 -25.15 -10.57
C SER A 158 27.13 -24.36 -9.70
N LEU A 159 27.99 -25.09 -8.98
CA LEU A 159 29.00 -24.50 -8.08
C LEU A 159 29.96 -23.56 -8.83
N VAL A 160 30.32 -23.91 -10.06
CA VAL A 160 31.22 -23.10 -10.91
C VAL A 160 30.58 -21.76 -11.27
N GLU A 161 29.30 -21.74 -11.61
CA GLU A 161 28.54 -20.52 -11.88
C GLU A 161 28.37 -19.66 -10.63
N LYS A 162 28.15 -20.28 -9.45
CA LYS A 162 28.13 -19.55 -8.17
C LYS A 162 29.46 -18.87 -7.90
N GLU A 163 30.57 -19.59 -8.06
CA GLU A 163 31.91 -19.06 -7.82
C GLU A 163 32.23 -17.87 -8.76
N LYS A 164 31.94 -18.02 -10.06
CA LYS A 164 32.11 -16.93 -11.04
C LYS A 164 31.30 -15.68 -10.68
N ALA A 165 30.05 -15.86 -10.27
CA ALA A 165 29.20 -14.75 -9.85
C ALA A 165 29.70 -14.09 -8.56
N MET A 166 30.21 -14.86 -7.60
CA MET A 166 30.79 -14.31 -6.38
C MET A 166 32.08 -13.53 -6.66
N ILE A 167 32.96 -14.02 -7.55
CA ILE A 167 34.16 -13.28 -7.98
C ILE A 167 33.76 -11.95 -8.62
N ALA A 168 32.79 -11.97 -9.53
CA ALA A 168 32.29 -10.75 -10.17
C ALA A 168 31.66 -9.77 -9.15
N LEU A 169 30.94 -10.28 -8.14
CA LEU A 169 30.39 -9.48 -7.07
C LEU A 169 31.47 -8.79 -6.24
N TYR A 170 32.52 -9.52 -5.84
CA TYR A 170 33.64 -8.92 -5.09
C TYR A 170 34.35 -7.84 -5.89
N GLU A 171 34.48 -8.01 -7.21
CA GLU A 171 35.06 -6.99 -8.07
C GLU A 171 34.15 -5.74 -8.17
N ILE A 172 32.82 -5.92 -8.19
CA ILE A 172 31.87 -4.79 -8.12
C ILE A 172 32.01 -4.06 -6.80
N GLU A 173 32.01 -4.78 -5.67
CA GLU A 173 32.15 -4.19 -4.33
C GLU A 173 33.45 -3.39 -4.24
N ARG A 174 34.57 -3.99 -4.64
CA ARG A 174 35.88 -3.35 -4.64
C ARG A 174 35.90 -2.08 -5.51
N LYS A 175 35.44 -2.16 -6.76
CA LYS A 175 35.44 -0.99 -7.66
C LYS A 175 34.55 0.14 -7.14
N CYS A 176 33.41 -0.19 -6.53
CA CYS A 176 32.53 0.78 -5.86
C CYS A 176 33.21 1.42 -4.64
N GLU A 177 33.98 0.66 -3.86
CA GLU A 177 34.77 1.17 -2.74
C GLU A 177 35.93 2.06 -3.19
N ASP A 178 36.67 1.65 -4.23
CA ASP A 178 37.81 2.39 -4.79
C ASP A 178 37.39 3.73 -5.41
N HIS A 179 36.12 3.87 -5.84
CA HIS A 179 35.58 5.08 -6.47
C HIS A 179 34.55 5.80 -5.57
N GLN A 180 34.66 5.72 -4.24
CA GLN A 180 33.77 6.49 -3.38
C GLN A 180 34.00 8.01 -3.52
N GLY A 181 32.91 8.77 -3.47
CA GLY A 181 32.96 10.23 -3.46
C GLY A 181 33.12 10.82 -2.05
N ASP A 182 33.32 12.13 -2.00
CA ASP A 182 33.62 12.87 -0.76
C ASP A 182 32.43 13.02 0.20
N ARG A 183 31.22 12.56 -0.17
CA ARG A 183 29.96 12.80 0.56
C ARG A 183 29.43 11.56 1.27
N SER A 184 30.32 10.72 1.80
CA SER A 184 29.96 9.51 2.54
C SER A 184 29.05 9.77 3.76
N GLU A 185 29.14 10.97 4.36
CA GLU A 185 28.30 11.41 5.48
C GLU A 185 26.80 11.54 5.15
N LEU A 186 26.43 11.53 3.86
CA LEU A 186 25.03 11.64 3.46
C LEU A 186 24.18 10.46 3.95
N ASP A 187 24.73 9.24 4.01
CA ASP A 187 24.00 8.05 4.53
C ASP A 187 23.67 8.22 6.01
N GLU A 188 24.62 8.76 6.78
CA GLU A 188 24.45 9.05 8.21
C GLU A 188 23.45 10.19 8.43
N ALA A 189 23.53 11.26 7.63
CA ALA A 189 22.58 12.37 7.69
C ALA A 189 21.15 11.92 7.35
N ALA A 190 20.99 11.08 6.31
CA ALA A 190 19.70 10.52 5.92
C ALA A 190 19.13 9.59 7.00
N THR A 191 19.96 8.73 7.60
CA THR A 191 19.57 7.83 8.68
C THR A 191 19.19 8.60 9.94
N SER A 192 19.94 9.65 10.27
CA SER A 192 19.63 10.56 11.38
C SER A 192 18.28 11.23 11.17
N LEU A 193 18.05 11.82 9.99
CA LEU A 193 16.78 12.44 9.62
C LEU A 193 15.61 11.44 9.76
N TRP A 194 15.78 10.22 9.23
CA TRP A 194 14.78 9.16 9.34
C TRP A 194 14.43 8.85 10.79
N ASN A 195 15.44 8.65 11.65
CA ASN A 195 15.24 8.38 13.07
C ASN A 195 14.53 9.52 13.80
N LYS A 196 14.83 10.78 13.46
CA LYS A 196 14.16 11.96 14.04
C LYS A 196 12.70 12.06 13.59
N VAL A 197 12.40 11.77 12.33
CA VAL A 197 11.02 11.73 11.82
C VAL A 197 10.22 10.59 12.47
N LEU A 198 10.83 9.42 12.70
CA LEU A 198 10.20 8.32 13.43
C LEU A 198 9.96 8.64 14.92
N ALA A 199 10.77 9.51 15.52
CA ALA A 199 10.59 9.97 16.89
C ALA A 199 9.43 10.97 17.06
N TRP A 200 8.65 11.24 16.01
CA TRP A 200 7.49 12.12 16.07
C TRP A 200 6.49 11.66 17.15
N PRO A 201 6.05 12.55 18.05
CA PRO A 201 5.21 12.15 19.16
C PRO A 201 3.84 11.67 18.68
N ILE A 202 3.38 10.56 19.26
CA ILE A 202 2.03 10.04 19.03
C ILE A 202 1.01 10.94 19.76
N SER A 203 -0.10 11.26 19.11
CA SER A 203 -1.18 12.07 19.70
C SER A 203 -1.69 11.42 21.00
N PRO A 204 -1.80 12.15 22.11
CA PRO A 204 -2.26 11.59 23.38
C PRO A 204 -3.71 11.13 23.27
N SER A 205 -4.02 9.98 23.89
CA SER A 205 -5.40 9.55 24.07
C SER A 205 -6.00 10.25 25.29
N PHE A 206 -7.18 10.84 25.12
CA PHE A 206 -7.95 11.47 26.19
C PHE A 206 -9.03 10.56 26.78
N PHE A 207 -8.99 9.27 26.43
CA PHE A 207 -9.95 8.27 26.90
C PHE A 207 -9.91 8.08 28.43
N TRP A 208 -8.71 7.96 29.00
CA TRP A 208 -8.54 7.80 30.45
C TRP A 208 -9.02 9.00 31.28
N PRO A 209 -8.64 10.26 30.98
CA PRO A 209 -9.20 11.40 31.70
C PRO A 209 -10.73 11.50 31.52
N PHE A 210 -11.26 11.16 30.35
CA PHE A 210 -12.71 11.10 30.15
C PHE A 210 -13.40 10.03 31.03
N LEU A 211 -12.84 8.81 31.11
CA LEU A 211 -13.37 7.74 31.95
C LEU A 211 -13.35 8.11 33.44
N LEU A 212 -12.27 8.73 33.91
CA LEU A 212 -12.14 9.22 35.29
C LEU A 212 -13.15 10.34 35.59
N SER A 213 -13.40 11.23 34.62
CA SER A 213 -14.41 12.28 34.75
C SER A 213 -15.83 11.71 34.81
N LEU A 214 -16.13 10.68 34.01
CA LEU A 214 -17.41 9.97 34.05
C LEU A 214 -17.62 9.23 35.38
N LEU A 215 -16.57 8.59 35.91
CA LEU A 215 -16.59 8.00 37.26
C LEU A 215 -16.83 9.06 38.35
N GLY A 216 -16.22 10.24 38.21
CA GLY A 216 -16.50 11.39 39.09
C GLY A 216 -17.96 11.84 39.04
N CYS A 217 -18.56 11.88 37.85
CA CYS A 217 -20.00 12.17 37.69
C CYS A 217 -20.88 11.09 38.35
N LEU A 218 -20.48 9.82 38.28
CA LEU A 218 -21.17 8.73 38.98
C LEU A 218 -21.10 8.89 40.50
N PHE A 219 -19.94 9.25 41.06
CA PHE A 219 -19.83 9.53 42.51
C PHE A 219 -20.68 10.73 42.94
N LEU A 220 -20.80 11.76 42.08
CA LEU A 220 -21.73 12.87 42.31
C LEU A 220 -23.19 12.42 42.32
N LEU A 221 -23.58 11.47 41.46
CA LEU A 221 -24.93 10.86 41.47
C LEU A 221 -25.18 10.04 42.75
N MET A 222 -24.18 9.30 43.24
CA MET A 222 -24.27 8.51 44.47
C MET A 222 -24.19 9.35 45.76
N GLY A 223 -24.15 10.69 45.67
CA GLY A 223 -24.12 11.59 46.83
C GLY A 223 -22.72 11.80 47.46
N ASN A 224 -21.66 11.26 46.86
CA ASN A 224 -20.28 11.41 47.35
C ASN A 224 -19.64 12.73 46.87
N PHE A 225 -19.89 13.81 47.62
CA PHE A 225 -19.44 15.17 47.28
C PHE A 225 -17.94 15.42 47.42
N THR A 226 -17.19 14.54 48.10
CA THR A 226 -15.74 14.67 48.22
C THR A 226 -15.01 14.01 47.05
N PHE A 227 -15.44 12.80 46.65
CA PHE A 227 -14.77 12.01 45.61
C PHE A 227 -15.16 12.42 44.19
N GLY A 228 -16.39 12.90 43.98
CA GLY A 228 -16.86 13.31 42.65
C GLY A 228 -16.06 14.49 42.06
N PRO A 229 -16.03 15.67 42.72
CA PRO A 229 -15.32 16.84 42.22
C PRO A 229 -13.81 16.64 42.13
N THR A 230 -13.20 15.90 43.05
CA THR A 230 -11.75 15.64 43.05
C THR A 230 -11.33 14.82 41.84
N LEU A 231 -12.11 13.81 41.43
CA LEU A 231 -11.85 13.03 40.21
C LEU A 231 -12.05 13.87 38.94
N ILE A 232 -13.06 14.75 38.91
CA ILE A 232 -13.32 15.63 37.76
C ILE A 232 -12.18 16.64 37.60
N VAL A 233 -11.78 17.33 38.68
CA VAL A 233 -10.67 18.31 38.65
C VAL A 233 -9.34 17.62 38.34
N GLY A 234 -9.06 16.47 38.97
CA GLY A 234 -7.83 15.71 38.73
C GLY A 234 -7.70 15.22 37.28
N SER A 235 -8.78 14.73 36.69
CA SER A 235 -8.78 14.30 35.28
C SER A 235 -8.62 15.46 34.30
N ALA A 236 -9.22 16.63 34.59
CA ALA A 236 -9.04 17.84 33.79
C ALA A 236 -7.58 18.34 33.84
N LEU A 237 -6.98 18.40 35.04
CA LEU A 237 -5.57 18.78 35.21
C LEU A 237 -4.64 17.79 34.50
N TYR A 238 -4.92 16.49 34.58
CA TYR A 238 -4.16 15.47 33.86
C TYR A 238 -4.27 15.61 32.33
N GLY A 239 -5.47 15.92 31.81
CA GLY A 239 -5.71 16.19 30.40
C GLY A 239 -4.91 17.41 29.90
N ILE A 240 -4.93 18.51 30.65
CA ILE A 240 -4.15 19.73 30.35
C ILE A 240 -2.64 19.44 30.37
N TYR A 241 -2.17 18.69 31.37
CA TYR A 241 -0.77 18.27 31.46
C TYR A 241 -0.33 17.45 30.24
N LYS A 242 -1.15 16.47 29.82
CA LYS A 242 -0.88 15.64 28.63
C LYS A 242 -0.83 16.47 27.35
N LEU A 243 -1.74 17.44 27.19
CA LEU A 243 -1.76 18.33 26.04
C LEU A 243 -0.49 19.20 25.99
N LYS A 244 -0.15 19.90 27.08
CA LYS A 244 1.07 20.71 27.15
C LYS A 244 2.35 19.90 26.96
N SER A 245 2.40 18.69 27.51
CA SER A 245 3.54 17.77 27.35
C SER A 245 3.72 17.35 25.89
N PHE A 246 2.62 17.05 25.20
CA PHE A 246 2.63 16.71 23.78
C PHE A 246 3.09 17.88 22.91
N GLU A 247 2.56 19.09 23.12
CA GLU A 247 2.99 20.29 22.39
C GLU A 247 4.48 20.57 22.58
N LYS A 248 4.97 20.50 23.82
CA LYS A 248 6.39 20.72 24.13
C LYS A 248 7.29 19.73 23.39
N LYS A 249 6.92 18.44 23.38
CA LYS A 249 7.66 17.39 22.64
C LYS A 249 7.57 17.58 21.13
N LYS A 250 6.42 17.98 20.62
CA LYS A 250 6.21 18.24 19.19
C LYS A 250 7.13 19.36 18.70
N VAL A 251 7.21 20.46 19.44
CA VAL A 251 8.09 21.59 19.10
C VAL A 251 9.57 21.20 19.16
N SER A 252 10.00 20.45 20.18
CA SER A 252 11.40 20.01 20.27
C SER A 252 11.80 19.06 19.14
N VAL A 253 10.96 18.05 18.85
CA VAL A 253 11.24 17.09 17.77
C VAL A 253 11.18 17.78 16.40
N LEU A 254 10.27 18.74 16.19
CA LEU A 254 10.22 19.52 14.96
C LEU A 254 11.52 20.31 14.74
N ALA A 255 12.07 20.92 15.78
CA ALA A 255 13.34 21.63 15.70
C ALA A 255 14.50 20.69 15.31
N GLU A 256 14.59 19.52 15.96
CA GLU A 256 15.59 18.49 15.63
C GLU A 256 15.45 17.94 14.20
N ILE A 257 14.22 17.75 13.72
CA ILE A 257 13.95 17.35 12.32
C ILE A 257 14.36 18.45 11.36
N THR A 258 14.13 19.72 11.70
CA THR A 258 14.50 20.86 10.86
C THR A 258 16.03 20.95 10.74
N GLU A 259 16.74 20.81 11.86
CA GLU A 259 18.21 20.74 11.89
C GLU A 259 18.74 19.56 11.05
N ALA A 260 18.19 18.35 11.24
CA ALA A 260 18.59 17.18 10.47
C ALA A 260 18.32 17.36 8.96
N ASN A 261 17.21 18.00 8.59
CA ASN A 261 16.91 18.36 7.20
C ASN A 261 17.94 19.34 6.64
N THR A 262 18.32 20.38 7.38
CA THR A 262 19.34 21.33 6.90
C THR A 262 20.69 20.66 6.69
N LYS A 263 21.09 19.71 7.56
CA LYS A 263 22.31 18.91 7.36
C LYS A 263 22.19 18.04 6.10
N PHE A 264 21.06 17.37 5.92
CA PHE A 264 20.81 16.55 4.72
C PHE A 264 20.85 17.40 3.43
N ASP A 265 20.17 18.54 3.42
CA ASP A 265 20.11 19.46 2.28
C ASP A 265 21.51 20.01 1.91
N SER A 266 22.40 20.17 2.89
CA SER A 266 23.79 20.61 2.62
C SER A 266 24.65 19.55 1.91
N LEU A 267 24.28 18.27 2.00
CA LEU A 267 25.05 17.15 1.47
C LEU A 267 24.45 16.56 0.19
N VAL A 268 23.13 16.64 0.00
CA VAL A 268 22.45 16.08 -1.16
C VAL A 268 22.64 16.95 -2.41
N THR A 269 22.94 16.32 -3.55
CA THR A 269 22.94 16.95 -4.88
C THR A 269 21.72 16.54 -5.68
N ASN A 270 21.45 15.23 -5.70
CA ASN A 270 20.38 14.63 -6.49
C ASN A 270 19.44 13.82 -5.58
N GLU A 271 18.21 14.29 -5.41
CA GLU A 271 17.15 13.56 -4.69
C GLU A 271 16.40 12.64 -5.67
N ILE A 272 16.77 11.36 -5.71
CA ILE A 272 16.11 10.34 -6.55
C ILE A 272 14.96 9.67 -5.79
N SER A 273 15.13 9.55 -4.48
CA SER A 273 14.12 8.99 -3.59
C SER A 273 13.48 10.04 -2.70
N PRO A 274 12.17 9.89 -2.38
CA PRO A 274 11.49 10.82 -1.50
C PRO A 274 12.10 10.74 -0.10
N ARG A 275 12.47 11.89 0.46
CA ARG A 275 12.92 12.00 1.86
C ARG A 275 11.79 11.68 2.84
N PRO A 276 12.10 11.17 4.04
CA PRO A 276 11.11 10.99 5.10
C PRO A 276 10.52 12.34 5.50
N VAL A 277 9.20 12.44 5.49
CA VAL A 277 8.46 13.62 5.94
C VAL A 277 7.60 13.26 7.13
N VAL A 278 7.38 14.24 8.02
CA VAL A 278 6.46 14.09 9.14
C VAL A 278 5.08 13.70 8.61
N PRO A 279 4.42 12.66 9.17
CA PRO A 279 3.10 12.27 8.75
C PRO A 279 2.15 13.47 8.79
N ASN A 280 1.42 13.70 7.70
CA ASN A 280 0.41 14.76 7.63
C ASN A 280 -0.80 14.40 8.50
N SER A 281 -0.63 14.48 9.82
CA SER A 281 -1.69 14.29 10.79
C SER A 281 -2.44 15.60 10.95
N LYS A 282 -3.73 15.62 10.61
CA LYS A 282 -4.61 16.74 10.97
C LYS A 282 -4.53 16.91 12.48
N ASP A 283 -4.04 18.07 12.93
CA ASP A 283 -3.89 18.37 14.35
C ASP A 283 -5.27 18.56 14.98
N THR A 284 -5.88 17.44 15.35
CA THR A 284 -7.21 17.36 15.95
C THR A 284 -7.12 17.16 17.47
N VAL A 285 -5.91 17.24 18.04
CA VAL A 285 -5.66 16.95 19.46
C VAL A 285 -6.41 17.96 20.34
N HIS A 286 -6.33 19.25 20.01
CA HIS A 286 -7.07 20.30 20.68
C HIS A 286 -8.58 20.13 20.56
N ILE A 287 -9.06 19.79 19.36
CA ILE A 287 -10.49 19.57 19.11
C ILE A 287 -11.01 18.41 19.95
N LYS A 288 -10.28 17.28 19.99
CA LYS A 288 -10.66 16.12 20.82
C LYS A 288 -10.65 16.46 22.31
N ALA A 289 -9.67 17.21 22.78
CA ALA A 289 -9.59 17.64 24.18
C ALA A 289 -10.77 18.55 24.55
N LEU A 290 -11.10 19.54 23.71
CA LEU A 290 -12.22 20.46 23.92
C LEU A 290 -13.57 19.74 23.86
N MET A 291 -13.76 18.83 22.90
CA MET A 291 -15.01 18.06 22.78
C MET A 291 -15.27 17.19 24.02
N LEU A 292 -14.25 16.48 24.50
CA LEU A 292 -14.40 15.63 25.69
C LEU A 292 -14.59 16.47 26.96
N ALA A 293 -13.88 17.60 27.10
CA ALA A 293 -14.10 18.52 28.20
C ALA A 293 -15.51 19.14 28.17
N GLY A 294 -16.04 19.47 26.99
CA GLY A 294 -17.41 19.96 26.83
C GLY A 294 -18.44 18.92 27.27
N ILE A 295 -18.27 17.66 26.86
CA ILE A 295 -19.17 16.55 27.25
C ILE A 295 -19.16 16.35 28.77
N THR A 296 -18.00 16.36 29.41
CA THR A 296 -17.91 16.15 30.87
C THR A 296 -18.54 17.30 31.65
N VAL A 297 -18.38 18.54 31.20
CA VAL A 297 -19.04 19.72 31.80
C VAL A 297 -20.57 19.60 31.68
N VAL A 298 -21.08 19.23 30.50
CA VAL A 298 -22.53 19.04 30.29
C VAL A 298 -23.07 17.93 31.20
N LEU A 299 -22.37 16.79 31.31
CA LEU A 299 -22.78 15.70 32.21
C LEU A 299 -22.77 16.12 33.69
N ALA A 300 -21.73 16.82 34.13
CA ALA A 300 -21.67 17.33 35.50
C ALA A 300 -22.82 18.31 35.80
N LEU A 301 -23.17 19.20 34.86
CA LEU A 301 -24.31 20.11 34.99
C LEU A 301 -25.65 19.35 35.08
N ILE A 302 -25.86 18.34 34.22
CA ILE A 302 -27.06 17.50 34.27
C ILE A 302 -27.19 16.82 35.64
N VAL A 303 -26.10 16.25 36.18
CA VAL A 303 -26.10 15.60 37.50
C VAL A 303 -26.45 16.58 38.62
N VAL A 304 -26.00 17.83 38.53
CA VAL A 304 -26.33 18.87 39.53
C VAL A 304 -27.80 19.29 39.41
N VAL A 305 -28.34 19.43 38.20
CA VAL A 305 -29.72 19.88 37.94
C VAL A 305 -30.75 18.80 38.25
N TYR A 306 -30.48 17.53 37.94
CA TYR A 306 -31.43 16.42 38.08
C TYR A 306 -31.33 15.64 39.40
N ARG A 307 -30.69 16.19 40.44
CA ARG A 307 -30.71 15.59 41.78
C ARG A 307 -32.16 15.45 42.27
N PRO A 308 -32.66 14.22 42.53
CA PRO A 308 -33.92 14.04 43.22
C PRO A 308 -33.78 14.61 44.64
N GLN A 309 -34.64 15.55 45.01
CA GLN A 309 -34.82 15.95 46.40
C GLN A 309 -35.53 14.83 47.16
N ASP A 310 -34.83 13.75 47.49
CA ASP A 310 -35.35 12.74 48.43
C ASP A 310 -34.46 12.69 49.67
N ILE A 311 -34.64 13.70 50.52
CA ILE A 311 -34.36 13.58 51.94
C ILE A 311 -35.68 13.16 52.60
N GLY A 312 -35.75 11.90 53.02
CA GLY A 312 -36.67 11.46 54.09
C GLY A 312 -37.83 10.57 53.67
N ARG A 313 -37.62 9.25 53.74
CA ARG A 313 -38.54 8.24 54.32
C ARG A 313 -37.81 6.89 54.32
N ALA A 314 -37.32 6.49 55.50
CA ALA A 314 -37.88 5.38 56.27
C ALA A 314 -37.74 4.06 55.47
N ALA A 315 -36.75 3.21 55.77
CA ALA A 315 -36.78 2.25 56.87
C ALA A 315 -38.12 1.49 56.93
N LEU A 316 -38.03 0.14 56.93
CA LEU A 316 -39.08 -0.86 56.64
C LEU A 316 -39.10 -1.18 55.13
N ILE A 317 -38.77 -2.37 54.62
CA ILE A 317 -38.98 -3.73 55.13
C ILE A 317 -37.88 -4.64 54.54
N SER A 318 -37.23 -5.38 55.44
CA SER A 318 -36.46 -6.60 55.17
C SER A 318 -37.35 -7.73 54.66
N SER A 319 -36.77 -8.64 53.87
CA SER A 319 -37.19 -10.04 53.64
C SER A 319 -37.53 -10.35 52.18
N GLU A 320 -36.46 -10.65 51.45
CA GLU A 320 -36.32 -11.84 50.60
C GLU A 320 -37.23 -13.02 51.03
N ASN A 321 -38.13 -13.52 50.17
CA ASN A 321 -38.18 -14.93 49.75
C ASN A 321 -39.32 -15.29 48.78
N SER A 322 -39.02 -16.30 47.95
CA SER A 322 -39.90 -17.23 47.19
C SER A 322 -40.47 -16.83 45.80
N ASN A 323 -39.90 -17.48 44.77
CA ASN A 323 -40.55 -17.91 43.52
C ASN A 323 -41.43 -19.16 43.79
N PRO A 324 -42.17 -19.79 42.82
CA PRO A 324 -42.49 -19.48 41.41
C PRO A 324 -43.99 -19.72 41.04
N VAL A 325 -44.31 -19.72 39.72
CA VAL A 325 -45.38 -20.48 39.01
C VAL A 325 -46.55 -19.66 38.43
N ASP A 326 -46.44 -19.40 37.11
CA ASP A 326 -47.31 -19.87 36.02
C ASP A 326 -48.82 -19.55 36.04
N LYS A 327 -49.29 -18.72 35.08
CA LYS A 327 -50.26 -19.08 34.02
C LYS A 327 -50.87 -17.87 33.28
N ASN A 328 -51.12 -18.16 32.00
CA ASN A 328 -51.78 -17.39 30.93
C ASN A 328 -53.07 -16.65 31.29
N VAL A 329 -53.39 -15.61 30.48
CA VAL A 329 -54.67 -15.27 29.79
C VAL A 329 -54.65 -13.74 29.52
N ARG A 330 -54.42 -13.29 28.27
CA ARG A 330 -55.36 -13.05 27.14
C ARG A 330 -56.12 -11.71 27.20
N ASP A 331 -55.90 -10.96 26.12
CA ASP A 331 -56.81 -10.05 25.39
C ASP A 331 -57.08 -8.58 25.82
N ASP A 332 -56.87 -7.74 24.80
CA ASP A 332 -57.62 -6.56 24.36
C ASP A 332 -57.54 -5.21 25.13
N ASN A 333 -56.78 -4.26 24.58
CA ASN A 333 -57.36 -3.22 23.70
C ASN A 333 -56.33 -2.17 23.23
N LYS A 334 -56.35 -1.94 21.91
CA LYS A 334 -55.79 -0.81 21.13
C LYS A 334 -56.97 0.17 20.89
N PRO A 335 -56.83 1.52 20.85
CA PRO A 335 -56.35 2.25 19.65
C PRO A 335 -55.48 3.49 19.92
N THR A 336 -54.35 3.65 19.22
CA THR A 336 -54.15 4.28 17.89
C THR A 336 -54.17 5.82 17.92
N LEU A 337 -53.25 6.38 17.13
CA LEU A 337 -53.19 7.71 16.51
C LEU A 337 -52.37 8.75 17.28
N GLN A 338 -51.52 9.57 16.68
CA GLN A 338 -50.85 9.66 15.38
C GLN A 338 -50.12 11.02 15.35
N ILE A 339 -49.22 11.22 14.39
CA ILE A 339 -48.84 12.51 13.76
C ILE A 339 -47.89 13.38 14.61
N SER A 340 -46.59 13.44 14.27
CA SER A 340 -45.92 14.16 13.16
C SER A 340 -45.82 15.68 13.38
N ALA A 341 -44.57 16.18 13.29
CA ALA A 341 -44.12 17.48 12.73
C ALA A 341 -42.83 17.88 13.47
N SER A 342 -41.62 17.72 12.92
CA SER A 342 -40.95 18.51 11.88
C SER A 342 -40.54 19.92 12.30
N VAL A 343 -39.32 20.34 11.85
CA VAL A 343 -38.76 21.70 11.67
C VAL A 343 -37.66 22.09 12.70
N PRO A 344 -36.52 22.72 12.30
CA PRO A 344 -35.71 22.54 11.10
C PRO A 344 -34.18 22.54 11.35
N VAL A 345 -33.46 22.08 10.33
CA VAL A 345 -32.01 22.17 10.15
C VAL A 345 -31.58 23.61 9.83
N LYS A 346 -30.52 24.10 10.49
CA LYS A 346 -29.65 25.18 9.97
C LYS A 346 -28.26 24.59 9.73
N SER A 347 -27.99 24.25 8.48
CA SER A 347 -26.66 23.87 7.99
C SER A 347 -25.93 25.14 7.51
N SER A 348 -24.83 25.49 8.16
CA SER A 348 -23.83 26.41 7.62
C SER A 348 -22.51 25.65 7.47
N THR A 349 -22.29 25.09 6.29
CA THR A 349 -21.05 24.43 5.88
C THR A 349 -20.00 25.48 5.51
N PRO A 350 -18.75 25.42 6.00
CA PRO A 350 -17.67 26.25 5.46
C PRO A 350 -17.24 25.72 4.09
N HIS A 351 -17.24 26.61 3.10
CA HIS A 351 -16.79 26.38 1.73
C HIS A 351 -15.36 25.82 1.71
N ARG A 352 -15.20 24.52 1.46
CA ARG A 352 -13.96 23.96 0.92
C ARG A 352 -13.88 24.47 -0.51
N SER A 353 -12.77 25.11 -0.88
CA SER A 353 -12.52 25.59 -2.24
C SER A 353 -12.81 24.45 -3.24
N GLN A 354 -13.92 24.60 -3.95
CA GLN A 354 -14.40 23.62 -4.91
C GLN A 354 -13.42 23.60 -6.08
N ILE A 355 -12.74 22.47 -6.27
CA ILE A 355 -11.79 22.30 -7.36
C ILE A 355 -12.61 22.26 -8.66
N ASP A 356 -12.36 23.21 -9.57
CA ASP A 356 -13.01 23.22 -10.88
C ASP A 356 -12.34 22.19 -11.81
N PHE A 357 -13.14 21.25 -12.30
CA PHE A 357 -12.73 20.15 -13.18
C PHE A 357 -13.02 20.41 -14.66
N LYS A 358 -13.43 21.62 -15.04
CA LYS A 358 -13.73 21.99 -16.45
C LYS A 358 -12.58 21.73 -17.42
N TRP A 359 -11.34 21.78 -16.93
CA TRP A 359 -10.13 21.49 -17.72
C TRP A 359 -10.03 20.03 -18.20
N LEU A 360 -10.84 19.12 -17.65
CA LEU A 360 -10.88 17.72 -18.08
C LEU A 360 -11.56 17.54 -19.43
N ILE A 361 -12.47 18.42 -19.83
CA ILE A 361 -13.25 18.27 -21.07
C ILE A 361 -12.29 18.15 -22.27
N GLY A 362 -12.44 17.09 -23.06
CA GLY A 362 -11.63 16.82 -24.24
C GLY A 362 -10.22 16.26 -23.96
N LYS A 363 -9.87 16.00 -22.69
CA LYS A 363 -8.70 15.20 -22.31
C LYS A 363 -9.05 13.72 -22.29
N TYR A 364 -8.06 12.85 -22.47
CA TYR A 364 -8.27 11.41 -22.33
C TYR A 364 -8.06 10.97 -20.87
N PRO A 365 -8.87 10.02 -20.35
CA PRO A 365 -8.64 9.42 -19.03
C PRO A 365 -7.19 8.99 -18.77
N SER A 366 -6.50 8.42 -19.77
CA SER A 366 -5.11 8.00 -19.70
C SER A 366 -4.13 9.13 -19.36
N ASP A 367 -4.44 10.36 -19.79
CA ASP A 367 -3.57 11.51 -19.63
C ASP A 367 -3.77 12.19 -18.27
N VAL A 368 -4.96 12.05 -17.68
CA VAL A 368 -5.33 12.70 -16.42
C VAL A 368 -5.24 11.78 -15.21
N VAL A 369 -5.22 10.46 -15.40
CA VAL A 369 -5.27 9.47 -14.30
C VAL A 369 -4.11 9.60 -13.30
N ASN A 370 -2.98 10.14 -13.74
CA ASN A 370 -1.80 10.40 -12.91
C ASN A 370 -1.70 11.86 -12.42
N ASP A 371 -2.59 12.77 -12.88
CA ASP A 371 -2.62 14.17 -12.44
C ASP A 371 -3.15 14.25 -11.01
N ARG A 372 -2.43 14.97 -10.14
CA ARG A 372 -2.78 15.15 -8.72
C ARG A 372 -4.15 15.81 -8.53
N ARG A 373 -4.56 16.71 -9.43
CA ARG A 373 -5.87 17.40 -9.38
C ARG A 373 -7.00 16.44 -9.71
N PHE A 374 -6.84 15.61 -10.74
CA PHE A 374 -7.81 14.57 -11.08
C PHE A 374 -7.96 13.56 -9.94
N ARG A 375 -6.83 13.11 -9.37
CA ARG A 375 -6.82 12.17 -8.24
C ARG A 375 -7.52 12.72 -6.98
N ALA A 376 -7.59 14.04 -6.83
CA ALA A 376 -8.29 14.67 -5.70
C ALA A 376 -9.82 14.39 -5.69
N ALA A 377 -10.42 14.04 -6.83
CA ALA A 377 -11.83 13.64 -6.90
C ALA A 377 -12.09 12.26 -6.27
N PHE A 378 -11.05 11.42 -6.12
CA PHE A 378 -11.13 10.03 -5.69
C PHE A 378 -10.26 9.74 -4.44
N ASN A 379 -10.10 10.73 -3.56
CA ASN A 379 -9.16 10.65 -2.42
C ASN A 379 -9.40 9.49 -1.44
N ASP A 380 -10.60 8.91 -1.42
CA ASP A 380 -10.97 7.81 -0.53
C ASP A 380 -10.64 6.43 -1.12
N VAL A 381 -10.16 6.37 -2.37
CA VAL A 381 -9.67 5.14 -3.01
C VAL A 381 -8.25 4.84 -2.55
N SER A 382 -8.02 3.62 -2.04
CA SER A 382 -6.68 3.20 -1.59
C SER A 382 -5.65 3.19 -2.74
N PRO A 383 -4.34 3.37 -2.48
CA PRO A 383 -3.32 3.37 -3.53
C PRO A 383 -3.27 2.08 -4.38
N ASN A 384 -3.58 0.92 -3.78
CA ASN A 384 -3.58 -0.36 -4.49
C ASN A 384 -4.81 -0.52 -5.38
N GLU A 385 -5.99 -0.11 -4.91
CA GLU A 385 -7.19 -0.06 -5.73
C GLU A 385 -7.07 0.95 -6.86
N TRP A 386 -6.49 2.12 -6.59
CA TRP A 386 -6.26 3.14 -7.61
C TRP A 386 -5.37 2.61 -8.74
N ARG A 387 -4.36 1.77 -8.43
CA ARG A 387 -3.52 1.13 -9.44
C ARG A 387 -4.35 0.21 -10.36
N LYS A 388 -5.32 -0.52 -9.80
CA LYS A 388 -6.24 -1.38 -10.58
C LYS A 388 -7.16 -0.56 -11.50
N ILE A 389 -7.65 0.58 -11.00
CA ILE A 389 -8.50 1.51 -11.74
C ILE A 389 -7.69 2.20 -12.85
N ALA A 390 -6.50 2.69 -12.53
CA ALA A 390 -5.66 3.42 -13.46
C ALA A 390 -5.20 2.53 -14.63
N ASP A 391 -4.84 1.27 -14.35
CA ASP A 391 -4.54 0.26 -15.37
C ASP A 391 -5.73 0.02 -16.32
N ARG A 392 -6.97 0.23 -15.84
CA ARG A 392 -8.23 0.09 -16.60
C ARG A 392 -8.73 1.39 -17.24
N LEU A 393 -8.02 2.50 -17.10
CA LEU A 393 -8.28 3.76 -17.82
C LEU A 393 -7.20 4.04 -18.89
N ALA A 394 -6.38 3.03 -19.20
CA ALA A 394 -5.21 3.16 -20.07
C ALA A 394 -5.56 3.26 -21.57
N VAL A 395 -6.60 2.54 -22.02
CA VAL A 395 -7.13 2.64 -23.39
C VAL A 395 -8.46 3.36 -23.32
N THR A 396 -8.55 4.50 -23.99
CA THR A 396 -9.67 5.43 -23.87
C THR A 396 -10.47 5.49 -25.17
N ASN A 397 -11.72 5.91 -25.07
CA ASN A 397 -12.54 6.20 -26.24
C ASN A 397 -11.99 7.44 -26.99
N ALA A 398 -12.36 7.57 -28.27
CA ALA A 398 -11.90 8.71 -29.10
C ALA A 398 -12.51 10.06 -28.66
N ASP A 399 -13.58 9.97 -27.88
CA ASP A 399 -14.43 11.07 -27.48
C ASP A 399 -13.93 11.81 -26.22
N GLY A 400 -12.96 11.22 -25.49
CA GLY A 400 -12.35 11.79 -24.30
C GLY A 400 -13.34 11.95 -23.14
N ILE A 401 -12.95 12.76 -22.14
CA ILE A 401 -13.81 13.10 -21.01
C ILE A 401 -14.84 14.12 -21.46
N GLN A 402 -16.11 13.84 -21.19
CA GLN A 402 -17.26 14.66 -21.60
C GLN A 402 -18.06 15.12 -20.39
N SER A 403 -18.74 16.26 -20.52
CA SER A 403 -19.78 16.65 -19.57
C SER A 403 -21.09 15.96 -19.98
N LYS A 404 -21.66 15.17 -19.07
CA LYS A 404 -22.90 14.42 -19.26
C LYS A 404 -23.71 14.47 -17.98
N ASP A 405 -24.94 14.98 -18.07
CA ASP A 405 -25.92 15.02 -16.97
C ASP A 405 -25.40 15.70 -15.68
N GLY A 406 -24.53 16.71 -15.81
CA GLY A 406 -23.92 17.41 -14.66
C GLY A 406 -22.69 16.69 -14.06
N TYR A 407 -22.10 15.76 -14.82
CA TYR A 407 -20.89 15.02 -14.45
C TYR A 407 -19.83 15.08 -15.55
N TYR A 408 -18.56 15.18 -15.17
CA TYR A 408 -17.44 14.84 -16.05
C TYR A 408 -17.30 13.32 -16.10
N PHE A 409 -17.72 12.72 -17.21
CA PHE A 409 -17.72 11.29 -17.45
C PHE A 409 -16.56 10.90 -18.35
N GLY A 410 -15.86 9.82 -17.99
CA GLY A 410 -14.86 9.20 -18.83
C GLY A 410 -14.80 7.70 -18.58
N ASP A 411 -14.55 6.94 -19.64
CA ASP A 411 -14.37 5.50 -19.56
C ASP A 411 -13.11 5.05 -20.31
N GLY A 412 -12.68 3.85 -19.96
CA GLY A 412 -11.56 3.21 -20.59
C GLY A 412 -11.52 1.72 -20.29
N CYS A 413 -10.48 1.10 -20.80
CA CYS A 413 -10.18 -0.27 -20.54
C CYS A 413 -8.70 -0.53 -20.29
N LYS A 414 -8.45 -1.70 -19.72
CA LYS A 414 -7.11 -2.24 -19.61
C LYS A 414 -6.56 -2.57 -20.99
N ALA A 415 -5.32 -2.17 -21.22
CA ALA A 415 -4.66 -2.41 -22.49
C ALA A 415 -4.71 -3.91 -22.86
N HIS A 416 -5.32 -4.21 -24.02
CA HIS A 416 -5.52 -5.56 -24.56
C HIS A 416 -6.61 -6.42 -23.88
N PHE A 417 -7.40 -5.86 -22.97
CA PHE A 417 -8.42 -6.60 -22.20
C PHE A 417 -9.74 -5.82 -22.11
N CYS A 418 -10.14 -5.11 -23.17
CA CYS A 418 -11.32 -4.23 -23.14
C CYS A 418 -12.66 -4.95 -22.96
N ASP A 419 -12.73 -6.24 -23.33
CA ASP A 419 -13.95 -7.03 -23.17
C ASP A 419 -14.14 -7.56 -21.73
N SER A 420 -13.03 -7.70 -20.98
CA SER A 420 -13.02 -8.31 -19.64
C SER A 420 -12.75 -7.32 -18.51
N ASP A 421 -11.92 -6.31 -18.75
CA ASP A 421 -11.38 -5.39 -17.74
C ASP A 421 -11.50 -3.95 -18.23
N ASN A 422 -12.60 -3.30 -17.84
CA ASN A 422 -12.91 -1.93 -18.17
C ASN A 422 -13.30 -1.13 -16.93
N ALA A 423 -13.19 0.18 -17.03
CA ALA A 423 -13.54 1.10 -15.95
C ALA A 423 -14.19 2.37 -16.51
N ALA A 424 -15.10 2.94 -15.73
CA ALA A 424 -15.66 4.25 -15.98
C ALA A 424 -15.75 5.04 -14.70
N PHE A 425 -15.63 6.36 -14.81
CA PHE A 425 -15.78 7.28 -13.70
C PHE A 425 -16.72 8.44 -14.06
N ALA A 426 -17.30 9.05 -13.03
CA ALA A 426 -18.10 10.25 -13.15
C ALA A 426 -17.74 11.21 -12.00
N ILE A 427 -17.33 12.44 -12.33
CA ILE A 427 -17.03 13.49 -11.35
C ILE A 427 -18.16 14.51 -11.37
N ASN A 428 -18.84 14.69 -10.25
CA ASN A 428 -19.94 15.64 -10.15
C ASN A 428 -19.43 17.08 -10.30
N GLU A 429 -20.03 17.85 -11.22
CA GLU A 429 -19.60 19.22 -11.54
C GLU A 429 -19.75 20.19 -10.35
N ALA A 430 -20.81 20.00 -9.55
CA ALA A 430 -21.15 20.89 -8.44
C ALA A 430 -20.42 20.57 -7.13
N THR A 431 -19.79 19.40 -7.00
CA THR A 431 -19.11 19.00 -5.75
C THR A 431 -17.65 18.60 -5.94
N GLY A 432 -17.25 18.26 -7.17
CA GLY A 432 -15.91 17.77 -7.48
C GLY A 432 -15.60 16.37 -6.93
N LYS A 433 -16.60 15.66 -6.40
CA LYS A 433 -16.48 14.27 -5.95
C LYS A 433 -16.65 13.32 -7.13
N GLY A 434 -15.78 12.32 -7.21
CA GLY A 434 -15.77 11.33 -8.28
C GLY A 434 -16.16 9.93 -7.80
N ASP A 435 -17.05 9.28 -8.56
CA ASP A 435 -17.41 7.87 -8.45
C ASP A 435 -16.74 7.08 -9.57
N VAL A 436 -16.35 5.82 -9.32
CA VAL A 436 -15.69 4.96 -10.30
C VAL A 436 -16.15 3.50 -10.19
N ILE A 437 -16.44 2.88 -11.33
CA ILE A 437 -16.82 1.47 -11.43
C ILE A 437 -15.82 0.77 -12.33
N TYR A 438 -15.36 -0.42 -11.96
CA TYR A 438 -14.45 -1.21 -12.76
C TYR A 438 -14.74 -2.71 -12.67
N LYS A 439 -14.40 -3.42 -13.73
CA LYS A 439 -14.59 -4.86 -13.87
C LYS A 439 -13.27 -5.59 -13.68
N GLU A 440 -13.27 -6.67 -12.90
CA GLU A 440 -12.10 -7.52 -12.67
C GLU A 440 -12.45 -8.99 -12.99
N SER A 441 -11.64 -9.61 -13.85
CA SER A 441 -11.75 -11.05 -14.14
C SER A 441 -10.99 -11.84 -13.08
N SER A 442 -11.70 -12.63 -12.26
CA SER A 442 -11.08 -13.40 -11.17
C SER A 442 -10.65 -14.82 -11.53
N ASP A 443 -11.11 -15.38 -12.67
CA ASP A 443 -10.70 -16.71 -13.17
C ASP A 443 -11.04 -16.90 -14.67
N PHE A 444 -10.07 -17.28 -15.50
CA PHE A 444 -10.25 -17.50 -16.95
C PHE A 444 -10.90 -18.85 -17.31
N THR A 445 -11.05 -19.76 -16.34
CA THR A 445 -11.60 -21.12 -16.55
C THR A 445 -13.08 -21.24 -16.19
N SER A 446 -13.62 -20.31 -15.40
CA SER A 446 -14.99 -20.36 -14.86
C SER A 446 -15.90 -19.23 -15.35
N ASN A 447 -15.39 -18.32 -16.20
CA ASN A 447 -16.13 -17.18 -16.77
C ASN A 447 -16.85 -16.33 -15.70
N LYS A 448 -16.27 -16.23 -14.49
CA LYS A 448 -16.84 -15.50 -13.36
C LYS A 448 -16.29 -14.08 -13.34
N MET A 449 -17.17 -13.10 -13.59
CA MET A 449 -16.85 -11.68 -13.65
C MET A 449 -17.27 -11.00 -12.35
N VAL A 450 -16.40 -10.19 -11.74
CA VAL A 450 -16.70 -9.42 -10.52
C VAL A 450 -16.69 -7.93 -10.87
N ALA A 451 -17.79 -7.25 -10.57
CA ALA A 451 -17.91 -5.80 -10.67
C ALA A 451 -17.55 -5.16 -9.33
N ASN A 452 -16.55 -4.28 -9.33
CA ASN A 452 -16.16 -3.51 -8.17
C ASN A 452 -16.48 -2.03 -8.44
N GLY A 453 -16.85 -1.28 -7.41
CA GLY A 453 -17.14 0.13 -7.54
C GLY A 453 -16.82 0.89 -6.28
N PHE A 454 -16.31 2.10 -6.44
CA PHE A 454 -16.14 3.08 -5.39
C PHE A 454 -17.12 4.22 -5.63
N VAL A 455 -18.04 4.41 -4.69
CA VAL A 455 -19.15 5.35 -4.81
C VAL A 455 -19.29 6.08 -3.49
N TRP A 456 -19.37 7.41 -3.56
CA TRP A 456 -19.61 8.24 -2.38
C TRP A 456 -21.01 7.98 -1.81
N SER A 457 -21.10 7.86 -0.48
CA SER A 457 -22.34 7.56 0.27
C SER A 457 -23.49 8.54 0.04
N ASP A 458 -23.20 9.73 -0.49
CA ASP A 458 -24.12 10.87 -0.48
C ASP A 458 -24.93 11.00 -1.79
N THR A 459 -24.64 10.15 -2.80
CA THR A 459 -25.29 10.17 -4.11
C THR A 459 -25.51 8.75 -4.63
N PRO A 460 -26.75 8.29 -4.85
CA PRO A 460 -26.99 6.96 -5.36
C PRO A 460 -26.44 6.83 -6.79
N ILE A 461 -25.74 5.72 -7.08
CA ILE A 461 -25.20 5.39 -8.42
C ILE A 461 -26.26 5.60 -9.49
N ALA A 462 -27.53 5.28 -9.18
CA ALA A 462 -28.71 5.45 -10.01
C ALA A 462 -28.84 6.83 -10.68
N SER A 463 -28.32 7.90 -10.07
CA SER A 463 -28.37 9.26 -10.62
C SER A 463 -27.11 9.66 -11.41
N THR A 464 -26.19 8.73 -11.65
CA THR A 464 -24.92 8.99 -12.36
C THR A 464 -24.94 8.37 -13.76
N PRO A 465 -24.21 8.94 -14.73
CA PRO A 465 -24.07 8.35 -16.07
C PRO A 465 -23.38 6.97 -16.06
N LEU A 466 -22.82 6.55 -14.92
CA LEU A 466 -22.18 5.23 -14.72
C LEU A 466 -23.16 4.07 -14.84
N VAL A 467 -24.45 4.27 -14.56
CA VAL A 467 -25.47 3.19 -14.63
C VAL A 467 -25.70 2.75 -16.06
N ALA A 468 -25.84 3.71 -16.97
CA ALA A 468 -26.02 3.43 -18.39
C ALA A 468 -24.81 2.67 -18.96
N TRP A 469 -23.60 3.09 -18.57
CA TRP A 469 -22.37 2.42 -18.95
C TRP A 469 -22.23 1.03 -18.31
N ALA A 470 -22.58 0.87 -17.05
CA ALA A 470 -22.51 -0.43 -16.38
C ALA A 470 -23.46 -1.45 -17.02
N ASN A 471 -24.69 -1.05 -17.29
CA ASN A 471 -25.69 -1.88 -17.96
C ASN A 471 -25.24 -2.29 -19.37
N SER A 472 -24.62 -1.38 -20.15
CA SER A 472 -24.09 -1.72 -21.49
C SER A 472 -22.89 -2.66 -21.45
N ASN A 473 -22.17 -2.72 -20.33
CA ASN A 473 -21.00 -3.58 -20.13
C ASN A 473 -21.30 -4.89 -19.39
N GLY A 474 -22.59 -5.26 -19.30
CA GLY A 474 -23.05 -6.52 -18.72
C GLY A 474 -23.08 -6.54 -17.19
N MET A 475 -22.97 -5.38 -16.53
CA MET A 475 -23.15 -5.24 -15.09
C MET A 475 -24.61 -4.90 -14.80
N LYS A 476 -25.36 -5.82 -14.19
CA LYS A 476 -26.74 -5.56 -13.77
C LYS A 476 -26.73 -4.77 -12.46
N ILE A 477 -26.84 -3.44 -12.55
CA ILE A 477 -27.09 -2.57 -11.40
C ILE A 477 -28.61 -2.40 -11.28
N SER A 478 -29.27 -3.21 -10.46
CA SER A 478 -30.72 -3.12 -10.24
C SER A 478 -31.09 -1.85 -9.49
N THR A 479 -32.03 -1.08 -10.04
CA THR A 479 -32.51 0.24 -9.57
C THR A 479 -33.25 0.21 -8.22
N ALA A 480 -33.20 -0.90 -7.46
CA ALA A 480 -33.92 -1.09 -6.21
C ALA A 480 -33.04 -1.58 -5.04
N GLU A 481 -31.74 -1.81 -5.24
CA GLU A 481 -30.80 -2.19 -4.17
C GLU A 481 -29.75 -1.10 -3.99
N ALA A 482 -30.21 0.05 -3.51
CA ALA A 482 -29.35 1.10 -2.98
C ALA A 482 -29.98 1.61 -1.68
N ILE A 483 -30.00 0.75 -0.65
CA ILE A 483 -29.80 1.05 0.77
C ILE A 483 -29.48 -0.28 1.43
N GLY A 484 -28.25 -0.37 1.90
CA GLY A 484 -27.71 -1.57 2.53
C GLY A 484 -26.21 -1.42 2.59
N SER A 485 -25.76 -0.61 3.56
CA SER A 485 -24.42 -0.75 4.12
C SER A 485 -24.18 -2.23 4.41
N ASP A 486 -23.50 -2.91 3.49
CA ASP A 486 -22.37 -3.73 3.88
C ASP A 486 -21.18 -2.79 3.57
N SER A 487 -20.50 -2.15 4.53
CA SER A 487 -19.92 -2.75 5.73
C SER A 487 -19.78 -4.28 5.65
N THR A 488 -19.46 -4.83 4.48
CA THR A 488 -18.49 -5.88 4.50
C THR A 488 -17.26 -5.20 5.11
N PRO A 489 -16.73 -5.68 6.24
CA PRO A 489 -15.36 -5.34 6.62
C PRO A 489 -14.53 -5.45 5.34
N HIS A 490 -13.53 -4.58 5.14
CA HIS A 490 -12.37 -4.95 4.31
C HIS A 490 -12.20 -6.45 4.45
N PRO A 491 -12.24 -7.28 3.38
CA PRO A 491 -12.23 -8.72 3.55
C PRO A 491 -11.08 -8.98 4.49
N THR A 492 -11.41 -9.31 5.75
CA THR A 492 -10.41 -9.33 6.80
C THR A 492 -9.62 -10.53 6.40
N LEU A 493 -8.48 -10.26 5.77
CA LEU A 493 -7.61 -11.29 5.27
C LEU A 493 -7.42 -12.22 6.44
N GLN A 494 -7.70 -13.50 6.21
CA GLN A 494 -7.72 -14.46 7.30
C GLN A 494 -6.31 -14.51 7.89
N THR A 495 -6.19 -14.14 9.16
CA THR A 495 -4.96 -14.14 9.94
C THR A 495 -5.16 -15.03 11.16
N SER A 496 -4.08 -15.34 11.86
CA SER A 496 -4.12 -16.12 13.11
C SER A 496 -4.67 -15.33 14.31
N PHE A 497 -4.89 -14.03 14.15
CA PHE A 497 -5.40 -13.12 15.17
C PHE A 497 -6.56 -12.27 14.63
N ASP A 498 -7.28 -11.60 15.53
CA ASP A 498 -8.45 -10.81 15.15
C ASP A 498 -8.04 -9.43 14.63
N CYS A 499 -8.17 -9.22 13.32
CA CYS A 499 -7.84 -7.94 12.67
C CYS A 499 -8.63 -6.75 13.20
N THR A 500 -9.81 -6.95 13.79
CA THR A 500 -10.58 -5.86 14.42
C THR A 500 -9.94 -5.37 15.72
N LYS A 501 -9.03 -6.16 16.29
CA LYS A 501 -8.31 -5.89 17.54
C LYS A 501 -6.85 -5.49 17.32
N ALA A 502 -6.41 -5.29 16.08
CA ALA A 502 -5.03 -4.94 15.74
C ALA A 502 -4.58 -3.62 16.40
N ARG A 503 -3.46 -3.65 17.14
CA ARG A 503 -2.94 -2.51 17.92
C ARG A 503 -1.60 -1.99 17.41
N SER A 504 -0.75 -2.87 16.90
CA SER A 504 0.57 -2.50 16.38
C SER A 504 0.57 -2.22 14.89
N ASP A 505 1.62 -1.56 14.43
CA ASP A 505 1.83 -1.30 13.01
C ASP A 505 2.05 -2.61 12.26
N ALA A 506 2.72 -3.58 12.88
CA ALA A 506 2.87 -4.93 12.35
C ALA A 506 1.52 -5.61 12.12
N GLU A 507 0.64 -5.64 13.13
CA GLU A 507 -0.69 -6.26 13.02
C GLU A 507 -1.57 -5.56 11.97
N ARG A 508 -1.54 -4.23 11.91
CA ARG A 508 -2.28 -3.45 10.91
C ARG A 508 -1.77 -3.73 9.49
N LEU A 509 -0.45 -3.85 9.30
CA LEU A 509 0.15 -4.20 8.02
C LEU A 509 -0.24 -5.62 7.59
N ILE A 510 -0.19 -6.58 8.51
CA ILE A 510 -0.59 -7.97 8.25
C ILE A 510 -2.06 -8.05 7.83
N CYS A 511 -2.95 -7.30 8.49
CA CYS A 511 -4.38 -7.29 8.17
C CYS A 511 -4.72 -6.63 6.82
N GLY A 512 -3.82 -5.81 6.27
CA GLY A 512 -4.00 -5.11 4.99
C GLY A 512 -3.27 -5.75 3.81
N ASP A 513 -2.45 -6.78 4.04
CA ASP A 513 -1.60 -7.41 3.03
C ASP A 513 -1.85 -8.92 2.96
N ARG A 514 -2.28 -9.40 1.78
CA ARG A 514 -2.69 -10.79 1.57
C ARG A 514 -1.54 -11.78 1.74
N GLU A 515 -0.31 -11.40 1.39
CA GLU A 515 0.86 -12.25 1.55
C GLU A 515 1.29 -12.31 3.01
N LEU A 516 1.28 -11.18 3.72
CA LEU A 516 1.58 -11.17 5.16
C LEU A 516 0.52 -11.93 5.97
N ALA A 517 -0.75 -11.84 5.60
CA ALA A 517 -1.82 -12.60 6.24
C ALA A 517 -1.65 -14.12 6.02
N ALA A 518 -1.24 -14.54 4.81
CA ALA A 518 -0.93 -15.94 4.52
C ALA A 518 0.31 -16.42 5.30
N ASP A 519 1.35 -15.60 5.41
CA ASP A 519 2.53 -15.89 6.22
C ASP A 519 2.20 -16.03 7.71
N ASP A 520 1.25 -15.23 8.22
CA ASP A 520 0.77 -15.29 9.59
C ASP A 520 0.05 -16.62 9.88
N LEU A 521 -0.83 -17.05 8.98
CA LEU A 521 -1.48 -18.37 9.07
C LEU A 521 -0.47 -19.52 8.98
N GLU A 522 0.52 -19.40 8.10
CA GLU A 522 1.57 -20.41 7.97
C GLU A 522 2.39 -20.50 9.27
N LEU A 523 2.81 -19.37 9.82
CA LEU A 523 3.55 -19.32 11.09
C LEU A 523 2.73 -19.95 12.22
N ALA A 524 1.43 -19.66 12.32
CA ALA A 524 0.56 -20.26 13.33
C ALA A 524 0.52 -21.80 13.22
N SER A 525 0.49 -22.34 11.99
CA SER A 525 0.53 -23.78 11.76
C SER A 525 1.87 -24.42 12.17
N VAL A 526 2.99 -23.74 11.90
CA VAL A 526 4.34 -24.21 12.27
C VAL A 526 4.54 -24.10 13.78
N PHE A 527 4.06 -23.03 14.41
CA PHE A 527 4.09 -22.84 15.85
C PHE A 527 3.33 -23.95 16.58
N ALA A 528 2.14 -24.35 16.09
CA ALA A 528 1.38 -25.44 16.68
C ALA A 528 2.17 -26.77 16.66
N LYS A 529 2.88 -27.06 15.56
CA LYS A 529 3.75 -28.24 15.44
C LYS A 529 4.97 -28.14 16.38
N ALA A 530 5.62 -26.99 16.43
CA ALA A 530 6.79 -26.77 17.30
C ALA A 530 6.41 -26.90 18.78
N LYS A 531 5.27 -26.35 19.18
CA LYS A 531 4.73 -26.46 20.53
C LYS A 531 4.42 -27.91 20.93
N ALA A 532 4.03 -28.75 19.98
CA ALA A 532 3.77 -30.18 20.22
C ALA A 532 5.06 -31.02 20.28
N ALA A 533 6.13 -30.58 19.58
CA ALA A 533 7.40 -31.29 19.52
C ALA A 533 8.38 -30.92 20.65
N VAL A 534 8.25 -29.73 21.24
CA VAL A 534 9.22 -29.22 22.22
C VAL A 534 9.09 -29.90 23.58
N THR A 535 10.23 -30.26 24.16
CA THR A 535 10.32 -30.90 25.49
C THR A 535 10.26 -29.90 26.64
N ASP A 536 10.97 -28.77 26.54
CA ASP A 536 10.90 -27.67 27.51
C ASP A 536 9.93 -26.58 27.06
N GLN A 537 8.72 -26.66 27.61
CA GLN A 537 7.64 -25.75 27.25
C GLN A 537 7.77 -24.36 27.88
N VAL A 538 8.59 -24.20 28.92
CA VAL A 538 8.79 -22.91 29.62
C VAL A 538 9.72 -22.03 28.79
N SER A 539 10.89 -22.54 28.40
CA SER A 539 11.82 -21.78 27.57
C SER A 539 11.23 -21.49 26.19
N PHE A 540 10.41 -22.40 25.63
CA PHE A 540 9.73 -22.19 24.35
C PHE A 540 8.75 -21.01 24.39
N LYS A 541 7.94 -20.93 25.46
CA LYS A 541 7.02 -19.79 25.68
C LYS A 541 7.79 -18.48 25.80
N GLU A 542 8.91 -18.46 26.52
CA GLU A 542 9.71 -17.25 26.70
C GLU A 542 10.35 -16.77 25.40
N ARG A 543 10.94 -17.69 24.61
CA ARG A 543 11.49 -17.40 23.27
C ARG A 543 10.43 -16.82 22.36
N THR A 544 9.28 -17.49 22.26
CA THR A 544 8.18 -17.05 21.38
C THR A 544 7.68 -15.67 21.79
N ARG A 545 7.53 -15.42 23.10
CA ARG A 545 7.14 -14.09 23.61
C ARG A 545 8.17 -13.02 23.27
N LYS A 546 9.47 -13.32 23.41
CA LYS A 546 10.55 -12.39 23.03
C LYS A 546 10.52 -12.09 21.53
N ALA A 547 10.35 -13.11 20.69
CA ALA A 547 10.27 -12.97 19.25
C ALA A 547 9.04 -12.14 18.81
N TRP A 548 7.88 -12.38 19.41
CA TRP A 548 6.67 -11.60 19.17
C TRP A 548 6.87 -10.13 19.61
N ASN A 549 7.35 -9.90 20.83
CA ASN A 549 7.64 -8.55 21.33
C ASN A 549 8.64 -7.78 20.44
N TYR A 550 9.63 -8.48 19.86
CA TYR A 550 10.55 -7.87 18.90
C TYR A 550 9.82 -7.39 17.65
N ARG A 551 8.97 -8.24 17.05
CA ARG A 551 8.13 -7.85 15.89
C ARG A 551 7.33 -6.59 16.18
N GLU A 552 6.62 -6.59 17.30
CA GLU A 552 5.72 -5.50 17.69
C GLU A 552 6.45 -4.16 17.89
N ARG A 553 7.72 -4.18 18.28
CA ARG A 553 8.52 -2.97 18.59
C ARG A 553 9.42 -2.51 17.46
N ASN A 554 9.85 -3.42 16.58
CA ASN A 554 10.93 -3.16 15.64
C ASN A 554 10.46 -3.20 14.18
N CYS A 555 9.32 -3.84 13.88
CA CYS A 555 8.81 -3.94 12.52
C CYS A 555 7.66 -2.98 12.25
N HIS A 556 7.94 -1.95 11.45
CA HIS A 556 6.98 -0.92 11.03
C HIS A 556 6.77 -0.86 9.51
N ASN A 557 7.40 -1.75 8.76
CA ASN A 557 7.27 -1.86 7.31
C ASN A 557 7.17 -3.32 6.88
N ARG A 558 6.75 -3.52 5.63
CA ARG A 558 6.52 -4.84 5.05
C ARG A 558 7.77 -5.72 5.09
N ASP A 559 8.92 -5.20 4.70
CA ASP A 559 10.16 -5.99 4.57
C ASP A 559 10.68 -6.50 5.92
N CYS A 560 10.53 -5.71 6.99
CA CYS A 560 10.84 -6.18 8.34
C CYS A 560 9.93 -7.34 8.75
N ILE A 561 8.63 -7.25 8.44
CA ILE A 561 7.66 -8.31 8.79
C ILE A 561 7.94 -9.58 7.97
N VAL A 562 8.22 -9.45 6.67
CA VAL A 562 8.58 -10.57 5.79
C VAL A 562 9.85 -11.26 6.29
N SER A 563 10.93 -10.50 6.56
CA SER A 563 12.18 -11.07 7.06
C SER A 563 12.04 -11.70 8.44
N TRP A 564 11.22 -11.11 9.31
CA TRP A 564 10.89 -11.67 10.62
C TRP A 564 10.11 -12.99 10.48
N TYR A 565 9.08 -13.07 9.62
CA TYR A 565 8.35 -14.32 9.38
C TYR A 565 9.26 -15.41 8.82
N ALA A 566 10.15 -15.08 7.89
CA ALA A 566 11.12 -16.03 7.35
C ALA A 566 12.03 -16.60 8.46
N SER A 567 12.61 -15.74 9.29
CA SER A 567 13.49 -16.12 10.41
C SER A 567 12.76 -16.96 11.48
N GLN A 568 11.55 -16.54 11.86
CA GLN A 568 10.76 -17.28 12.85
C GLN A 568 10.29 -18.62 12.34
N LYS A 569 9.81 -18.71 11.10
CA LYS A 569 9.43 -20.00 10.49
C LYS A 569 10.62 -20.95 10.43
N ALA A 570 11.81 -20.47 10.07
CA ALA A 570 13.02 -21.29 10.05
C ALA A 570 13.37 -21.83 11.46
N THR A 571 13.36 -20.95 12.46
CA THR A 571 13.64 -21.33 13.85
C THR A 571 12.63 -22.35 14.38
N LEU A 572 11.33 -22.13 14.17
CA LEU A 572 10.29 -23.04 14.64
C LEU A 572 10.33 -24.40 13.90
N ARG A 573 10.67 -24.42 12.61
CA ARG A 573 10.86 -25.67 11.86
C ARG A 573 12.04 -26.48 12.41
N GLN A 574 13.13 -25.82 12.80
CA GLN A 574 14.25 -26.50 13.45
C GLN A 574 13.82 -27.13 14.78
N ILE A 575 13.02 -26.42 15.58
CA ILE A 575 12.49 -26.95 16.86
C ILE A 575 11.56 -28.16 16.62
N VAL A 576 10.78 -28.16 15.53
CA VAL A 576 9.97 -29.33 15.13
C VAL A 576 10.84 -30.55 14.86
N GLU A 577 12.01 -30.37 14.25
CA GLU A 577 12.92 -31.46 13.90
C GLU A 577 13.74 -31.96 15.10
N THR A 578 14.19 -31.06 15.98
CA THR A 578 15.12 -31.40 17.08
C THR A 578 14.44 -31.64 18.42
N GLY A 579 13.20 -31.17 18.62
CA GLY A 579 12.51 -31.17 19.91
C GLY A 579 13.18 -30.31 20.99
N SER A 580 14.22 -29.58 20.62
CA SER A 580 15.05 -28.73 21.48
C SER A 580 14.90 -27.27 21.07
N ASN A 581 14.73 -26.40 22.06
CA ASN A 581 14.29 -25.02 21.89
C ASN A 581 15.39 -24.08 21.40
#